data_AF-A0A350P7E7-F1
#
_entry.id   AF-A0A350P7E7-F1
#
_cell.length_a   1.000
_cell.length_b   1.000
_cell.length_c   1.000
_cell.angle_alpha   90.00
_cell.angle_beta   90.00
_cell.angle_gamma   90.00
#
_symmetry.space_group_name_H-M   'P 1'
#
loop_
_entity.id
_entity.type
_entity.pdbx_description
1 polymer ?
#
loop_
_entity_poly.entity_id
_entity_poly.type
_entity_poly.pdbx_seq_one_letter_code
_entity_poly.pdbx_strand_id
1 'polypeptide(L)'
;MSEIELKFVTQHDAHQAFKERVLPLFERHHVKVLSHEELRLENDYYDTEQQHFQQAKMGFRVRGNNGTYEQTLKTNGKVSGGLHQRAEYNIPLANPSPDLTLFESDVWPNDWQIQSMNSQLVKQFSTHFTRH
;
A
#
# COMPACT_ATOMS: atom_id res chain seq x y z
N MET A 1 12.01 2.77 5.09
CA MET A 1 11.89 1.49 5.83
C MET A 1 11.52 0.40 4.83
N SER A 2 11.99 -0.85 4.96
CA SER A 2 11.61 -1.95 4.05
C SER A 2 10.41 -2.72 4.62
N GLU A 3 9.36 -2.90 3.83
CA GLU A 3 8.26 -3.83 4.11
C GLU A 3 8.65 -5.23 3.59
N ILE A 4 8.30 -6.29 4.34
CA ILE A 4 8.38 -7.69 3.89
C ILE A 4 7.00 -8.32 4.14
N GLU A 5 6.40 -8.88 3.10
CA GLU A 5 5.04 -9.43 3.14
C GLU A 5 4.95 -10.74 2.35
N LEU A 6 4.24 -11.74 2.88
CA LEU A 6 3.91 -12.98 2.17
C LEU A 6 2.43 -12.99 1.80
N LYS A 7 2.11 -12.99 0.51
CA LYS A 7 0.75 -12.94 -0.03
C LYS A 7 0.29 -14.32 -0.51
N PHE A 8 -0.95 -14.65 -0.16
CA PHE A 8 -1.65 -15.84 -0.64
C PHE A 8 -2.91 -15.41 -1.38
N VAL A 9 -3.19 -16.07 -2.51
CA VAL A 9 -4.50 -15.99 -3.16
C VAL A 9 -5.36 -17.09 -2.56
N THR A 10 -6.53 -16.73 -2.09
CA THR A 10 -7.45 -17.67 -1.43
C THR A 10 -8.72 -17.85 -2.25
N GLN A 11 -9.43 -18.96 -2.00
CA GLN A 11 -10.78 -19.15 -2.51
C GLN A 11 -11.79 -18.30 -1.71
N HIS A 12 -13.06 -18.34 -2.10
CA HIS A 12 -14.15 -17.71 -1.36
C HIS A 12 -14.18 -18.15 0.12
N ASP A 13 -14.68 -17.28 1.00
CA ASP A 13 -14.86 -17.52 2.45
C ASP A 13 -13.60 -17.87 3.25
N ALA A 14 -12.41 -17.61 2.68
CA ALA A 14 -11.14 -17.90 3.33
C ALA A 14 -10.95 -17.20 4.68
N HIS A 15 -11.63 -16.08 4.91
CA HIS A 15 -11.59 -15.38 6.19
C HIS A 15 -12.08 -16.25 7.35
N GLN A 16 -13.23 -16.93 7.18
CA GLN A 16 -13.76 -17.81 8.23
C GLN A 16 -12.81 -19.00 8.46
N ALA A 17 -12.33 -19.63 7.38
CA ALA A 17 -11.39 -20.73 7.49
C ALA A 17 -10.06 -20.30 8.16
N PHE A 18 -9.57 -19.09 7.87
CA PHE A 18 -8.37 -18.53 8.48
C PHE A 18 -8.57 -18.28 9.97
N LYS A 19 -9.71 -17.69 10.35
CA LYS A 19 -10.09 -17.45 11.74
C LYS A 19 -10.17 -18.75 12.55
N GLU A 20 -10.82 -19.78 12.01
CA GLU A 20 -11.06 -21.03 12.72
C GLU A 20 -9.82 -21.94 12.77
N ARG A 21 -8.95 -21.89 11.74
CA ARG A 21 -7.86 -22.87 11.59
C ARG A 21 -6.47 -22.29 11.77
N VAL A 22 -6.23 -21.03 11.39
CA VAL A 22 -4.90 -20.40 11.39
C VAL A 22 -4.66 -19.54 12.63
N LEU A 23 -5.61 -18.69 13.02
CA LEU A 23 -5.44 -17.87 14.23
C LEU A 23 -5.15 -18.70 15.50
N PRO A 24 -5.79 -19.86 15.75
CA PRO A 24 -5.45 -20.71 16.89
C PRO A 24 -4.07 -21.36 16.79
N LEU A 25 -3.48 -21.46 15.60
CA LEU A 25 -2.09 -21.90 15.44
C LEU A 25 -1.13 -20.79 15.87
N PHE A 26 -1.43 -19.54 15.55
CA PHE A 26 -0.61 -18.41 16.00
C PHE A 26 -0.52 -18.33 17.52
N GLU A 27 -1.65 -18.46 18.22
CA GLU A 27 -1.67 -18.49 19.69
C GLU A 27 -0.84 -19.65 20.25
N ARG A 28 -1.05 -20.88 19.74
CA ARG A 28 -0.27 -22.06 20.14
C ARG A 28 1.24 -21.92 19.91
N HIS A 29 1.62 -21.17 18.88
CA HIS A 29 3.02 -20.90 18.53
C HIS A 29 3.53 -19.55 19.08
N HIS A 30 2.80 -18.92 20.01
CA HIS A 30 3.17 -17.65 20.64
C HIS A 30 3.42 -16.49 19.65
N VAL A 31 2.75 -16.53 18.50
CA VAL A 31 2.74 -15.43 17.53
C VAL A 31 1.70 -14.41 17.96
N LYS A 32 2.16 -13.20 18.33
CA LYS A 32 1.27 -12.12 18.75
C LYS A 32 0.59 -11.48 17.54
N VAL A 33 -0.74 -11.52 17.52
CA VAL A 33 -1.55 -10.72 16.58
C VAL A 33 -1.65 -9.30 17.14
N LEU A 34 -1.17 -8.31 16.38
CA LEU A 34 -1.13 -6.91 16.84
C LEU A 34 -2.49 -6.20 16.74
N SER A 35 -3.28 -6.54 15.73
CA SER A 35 -4.61 -5.98 15.49
C SER A 35 -5.44 -6.97 14.68
N HIS A 36 -6.74 -7.03 14.95
CA HIS A 36 -7.74 -7.77 14.18
C HIS A 36 -9.01 -6.93 14.19
N GLU A 37 -9.00 -5.88 13.37
CA GLU A 37 -10.09 -4.92 13.27
C GLU A 37 -10.60 -4.90 11.85
N GLU A 38 -11.93 -4.83 11.72
CA GLU A 38 -12.54 -4.65 10.43
C GLU A 38 -12.41 -3.19 9.99
N LEU A 39 -11.71 -2.96 8.88
CA LEU A 39 -11.51 -1.65 8.29
C LEU A 39 -12.03 -1.64 6.86
N ARG A 40 -12.78 -0.60 6.52
CA ARG A 40 -13.16 -0.32 5.13
C ARG A 40 -12.11 0.59 4.52
N LEU A 41 -11.25 0.02 3.67
CA LEU A 41 -10.12 0.73 3.08
C LEU A 41 -10.46 1.18 1.67
N GLU A 42 -10.39 2.50 1.45
CA GLU A 42 -10.63 3.12 0.16
C GLU A 42 -9.29 3.57 -0.41
N ASN A 43 -8.75 2.81 -1.38
CA ASN A 43 -7.46 3.14 -1.99
C ASN A 43 -7.68 3.65 -3.41
N ASP A 44 -7.14 4.83 -3.70
CA ASP A 44 -7.05 5.41 -5.03
C ASP A 44 -5.59 5.48 -5.46
N TYR A 45 -5.27 4.89 -6.61
CA TYR A 45 -3.93 4.84 -7.17
C TYR A 45 -3.74 5.92 -8.22
N TYR A 46 -2.59 6.58 -8.17
CA TYR A 46 -2.25 7.69 -9.04
C TYR A 46 -0.95 7.40 -9.77
N ASP A 47 -0.87 7.90 -10.99
CA ASP A 47 0.33 7.95 -11.83
C ASP A 47 0.18 9.14 -12.77
N THR A 48 1.20 9.50 -13.55
CA THR A 48 1.02 10.47 -14.63
C THR A 48 0.40 9.80 -15.86
N GLU A 49 -0.06 10.58 -16.84
CA GLU A 49 -0.56 10.03 -18.11
C GLU A 49 0.48 9.17 -18.85
N GLN A 50 1.77 9.47 -18.65
CA GLN A 50 2.89 8.73 -19.23
C GLN A 50 3.29 7.52 -18.38
N GLN A 51 2.61 7.25 -17.26
CA GLN A 51 2.83 6.08 -16.41
C GLN A 51 4.25 6.00 -15.83
N HIS A 52 4.82 7.14 -15.42
CA HIS A 52 6.19 7.19 -14.88
C HIS A 52 6.39 6.24 -13.69
N PHE A 53 5.42 6.13 -12.78
CA PHE A 53 5.56 5.29 -11.59
C PHE A 53 5.52 3.81 -11.96
N GLN A 54 4.60 3.41 -12.83
CA GLN A 54 4.55 2.05 -13.37
C GLN A 54 5.86 1.66 -14.07
N GLN A 55 6.43 2.55 -14.90
CA GLN A 55 7.71 2.31 -15.58
C GLN A 55 8.86 2.13 -14.58
N ALA A 56 8.86 2.89 -13.49
CA ALA A 56 9.81 2.74 -12.39
C ALA A 56 9.48 1.58 -11.42
N LYS A 57 8.41 0.80 -11.68
CA LYS A 57 7.89 -0.26 -10.80
C LYS A 57 7.56 0.24 -9.39
N MET A 58 7.07 1.47 -9.32
CA MET A 58 6.61 2.14 -8.11
C MET A 58 5.08 2.16 -8.08
N GLY A 59 4.52 2.11 -6.87
CA GLY A 59 3.08 2.27 -6.65
C GLY A 59 2.84 3.46 -5.74
N PHE A 60 1.98 4.37 -6.16
CA PHE A 60 1.57 5.53 -5.36
C PHE A 60 0.06 5.52 -5.18
N ARG A 61 -0.39 5.70 -3.94
CA ARG A 61 -1.81 5.74 -3.61
C ARG A 61 -2.11 6.76 -2.53
N VAL A 62 -3.36 7.20 -2.51
CA VAL A 62 -4.01 7.75 -1.33
C VAL A 62 -4.95 6.67 -0.78
N ARG A 63 -4.90 6.44 0.53
CA ARG A 63 -5.84 5.58 1.25
C ARG A 63 -6.69 6.42 2.19
N GLY A 64 -7.99 6.20 2.14
CA GLY A 64 -8.96 6.63 3.13
C GLY A 64 -9.40 5.48 4.05
N ASN A 65 -9.67 5.83 5.31
CA ASN A 65 -10.36 4.99 6.28
C ASN A 65 -11.16 5.89 7.24
N ASN A 66 -12.49 5.88 7.14
CA ASN A 66 -13.38 6.67 8.01
C ASN A 66 -12.99 8.16 8.14
N GLY A 67 -12.65 8.80 7.02
CA GLY A 67 -12.26 10.21 6.98
C GLY A 67 -10.82 10.50 7.44
N THR A 68 -10.05 9.48 7.80
CA THR A 68 -8.59 9.59 7.95
C THR A 68 -7.90 9.22 6.64
N TYR A 69 -6.84 9.93 6.27
CA TYR A 69 -6.15 9.75 5.00
C TYR A 69 -4.64 9.57 5.20
N GLU A 70 -4.05 8.73 4.36
CA GLU A 70 -2.61 8.57 4.21
C GLU A 70 -2.26 8.47 2.72
N GLN A 71 -1.07 8.90 2.34
CA GLN A 71 -0.47 8.52 1.06
C GLN A 71 0.68 7.54 1.27
N THR A 72 0.77 6.57 0.38
CA THR A 72 1.79 5.54 0.40
C THR A 72 2.56 5.55 -0.90
N LEU A 73 3.89 5.62 -0.81
CA LEU A 73 4.79 5.31 -1.92
C LEU A 73 5.47 3.96 -1.65
N LYS A 74 5.23 3.01 -2.55
CA LYS A 74 5.95 1.73 -2.60
C LYS A 74 6.96 1.78 -3.76
N THR A 75 8.23 1.57 -3.45
CA THR A 75 9.30 1.57 -4.46
C THR A 75 9.44 0.22 -5.16
N ASN A 76 10.28 0.17 -6.19
CA ASN A 76 10.73 -1.10 -6.76
C ASN A 76 11.42 -1.97 -5.70
N GLY A 77 11.34 -3.29 -5.85
CA GLY A 77 11.91 -4.22 -4.89
C GLY A 77 12.05 -5.64 -5.43
N LYS A 78 12.12 -6.60 -4.52
CA LYS A 78 12.30 -8.02 -4.83
C LYS A 78 10.98 -8.77 -4.64
N VAL A 79 10.71 -9.69 -5.56
CA VAL A 79 9.56 -10.60 -5.50
C VAL A 79 10.05 -12.02 -5.74
N SER A 80 9.67 -12.95 -4.85
CA SER A 80 9.95 -14.37 -4.97
C SER A 80 8.70 -15.17 -4.61
N GLY A 81 7.96 -15.61 -5.61
CA GLY A 81 6.63 -16.20 -5.40
C GLY A 81 5.69 -15.17 -4.73
N GLY A 82 5.05 -15.56 -3.63
CA GLY A 82 4.21 -14.67 -2.83
C GLY A 82 4.98 -13.73 -1.90
N LEU A 83 6.32 -13.84 -1.81
CA LEU A 83 7.13 -13.00 -0.92
C LEU A 83 7.50 -11.69 -1.63
N HIS A 84 7.07 -10.56 -1.05
CA HIS A 84 7.36 -9.21 -1.52
C HIS A 84 8.26 -8.49 -0.52
N GLN A 85 9.31 -7.83 -1.02
CA GLN A 85 10.18 -6.97 -0.22
C GLN A 85 10.50 -5.68 -0.98
N ARG A 86 10.14 -4.53 -0.43
CA ARG A 86 10.40 -3.21 -1.03
C ARG A 86 10.39 -2.09 0.01
N ALA A 87 10.98 -0.94 -0.31
CA ALA A 87 10.84 0.22 0.56
C ALA A 87 9.44 0.82 0.42
N GLU A 88 8.85 1.16 1.56
CA GLU A 88 7.54 1.79 1.68
C GLU A 88 7.64 3.03 2.58
N TYR A 89 6.96 4.09 2.14
CA TYR A 89 6.88 5.38 2.83
C TYR A 89 5.41 5.75 2.97
N ASN A 90 4.97 6.01 4.20
CA ASN A 90 3.60 6.36 4.55
C ASN A 90 3.59 7.76 5.18
N ILE A 91 2.74 8.64 4.67
CA ILE A 91 2.60 10.02 5.13
C ILE A 91 1.12 10.31 5.40
N PRO A 92 0.74 10.74 6.61
CA PRO A 92 -0.62 11.18 6.90
C PRO A 92 -1.03 12.39 6.04
N LEU A 93 -2.28 12.42 5.59
CA LEU A 93 -2.84 13.53 4.83
C LEU A 93 -4.02 14.15 5.57
N ALA A 94 -4.17 15.47 5.46
CA ALA A 94 -5.32 16.19 6.01
C ALA A 94 -6.60 16.00 5.17
N ASN A 95 -6.47 15.61 3.90
CA ASN A 95 -7.56 15.43 2.94
C ASN A 95 -7.15 14.40 1.88
N PRO A 96 -8.06 13.88 1.02
CA PRO A 96 -7.75 12.81 0.08
C PRO A 96 -6.95 13.25 -1.17
N SER A 97 -6.38 14.46 -1.20
CA SER A 97 -5.59 14.93 -2.33
C SER A 97 -4.14 14.44 -2.21
N PRO A 98 -3.57 13.79 -3.25
CA PRO A 98 -2.17 13.37 -3.23
C PRO A 98 -1.22 14.58 -3.25
N ASP A 99 -0.06 14.44 -2.61
CA ASP A 99 1.00 15.43 -2.66
C ASP A 99 2.39 14.78 -2.59
N LEU A 100 3.03 14.62 -3.76
CA LEU A 100 4.36 14.04 -3.88
C LEU A 100 5.44 14.86 -3.14
N THR A 101 5.20 16.15 -2.91
CA THR A 101 6.21 17.05 -2.31
C THR A 101 6.41 16.80 -0.82
N LEU A 102 5.53 16.03 -0.18
CA LEU A 102 5.65 15.66 1.22
C LEU A 102 6.68 14.54 1.47
N PHE A 103 7.07 13.79 0.43
CA PHE A 103 8.11 12.78 0.57
C PHE A 103 9.50 13.43 0.53
N GLU A 104 10.43 12.86 1.30
CA GLU A 104 11.85 13.22 1.26
C GLU A 104 12.41 13.06 -0.17
N SER A 105 13.37 13.91 -0.55
CA SER A 105 13.88 13.93 -1.92
C SER A 105 14.63 12.64 -2.31
N ASP A 106 15.15 11.91 -1.33
CA ASP A 106 15.95 10.69 -1.52
C ASP A 106 15.12 9.44 -1.89
N VAL A 107 13.79 9.51 -1.79
CA VAL A 107 12.91 8.41 -2.21
C VAL A 107 12.72 8.35 -3.73
N TRP A 108 13.09 9.43 -4.43
CA TRP A 108 12.87 9.60 -5.86
C TRP A 108 14.15 9.36 -6.67
N PRO A 109 14.03 8.93 -7.94
CA PRO A 109 15.14 8.99 -8.88
C PRO A 109 15.65 10.43 -9.05
N ASN A 110 16.98 10.59 -9.18
CA ASN A 110 17.63 11.90 -9.21
C ASN A 110 17.19 12.80 -10.38
N ASP A 111 16.66 12.23 -11.45
CA ASP A 111 16.20 12.92 -12.66
C ASP A 111 14.72 13.34 -12.61
N TRP A 112 14.00 13.03 -11.53
CA TRP A 112 12.58 13.33 -11.41
C TRP A 112 12.33 14.75 -10.90
N GLN A 113 11.49 15.50 -11.62
CA GLN A 113 11.03 16.84 -11.22
C GLN A 113 9.71 16.75 -10.47
N ILE A 114 9.77 16.49 -9.16
CA ILE A 114 8.61 16.14 -8.33
C ILE A 114 7.52 17.20 -8.34
N GLN A 115 7.85 18.49 -8.32
CA GLN A 115 6.85 19.56 -8.39
C GLN A 115 6.06 19.52 -9.71
N SER A 116 6.73 19.24 -10.83
CA SER A 116 6.08 19.11 -12.14
C SER A 116 5.29 17.80 -12.23
N MET A 117 5.79 16.71 -11.67
CA MET A 117 5.07 15.43 -11.67
C MET A 117 3.82 15.50 -10.79
N ASN A 118 3.87 16.23 -9.67
CA ASN A 118 2.75 16.37 -8.75
C ASN A 118 1.52 16.99 -9.41
N SER A 119 1.72 17.98 -10.29
CA SER A 119 0.63 18.63 -11.03
C SER A 119 0.09 17.78 -12.19
N GLN A 120 0.78 16.70 -12.57
CA GLN A 120 0.43 15.80 -13.65
C GLN A 120 -0.21 14.49 -13.16
N LEU A 121 -0.36 14.33 -11.84
CA LEU A 121 -0.98 13.14 -11.28
C LEU A 121 -2.44 13.03 -11.70
N VAL A 122 -2.80 11.85 -12.20
CA VAL A 122 -4.18 11.49 -12.48
C VAL A 122 -4.49 10.15 -11.81
N LYS A 123 -5.73 10.02 -11.34
CA LYS A 123 -6.21 8.78 -10.76
C LYS A 123 -6.33 7.72 -11.85
N GLN A 124 -5.71 6.57 -11.63
CA GLN A 124 -5.67 5.46 -12.60
C GLN A 124 -6.77 4.43 -12.30
N PHE A 125 -6.86 3.98 -11.04
CA PHE A 125 -7.82 2.98 -10.60
C PHE A 125 -8.01 3.03 -9.09
N SER A 126 -8.98 2.25 -8.60
CA SER A 126 -9.32 2.15 -7.19
C SER A 126 -9.31 0.70 -6.73
N THR A 127 -8.89 0.45 -5.49
CA THR A 127 -9.09 -0.85 -4.81
C THR A 127 -9.79 -0.59 -3.48
N HIS A 128 -11.09 -0.85 -3.42
CA HIS A 128 -11.88 -0.67 -2.21
C HIS A 128 -12.24 -2.05 -1.66
N PHE A 129 -11.86 -2.31 -0.42
CA PHE A 129 -12.09 -3.61 0.21
C PHE A 129 -12.18 -3.49 1.73
N THR A 130 -12.82 -4.48 2.34
CA THR A 130 -12.81 -4.67 3.78
C THR A 130 -11.58 -5.49 4.16
N ARG A 131 -10.71 -4.91 5.00
CA ARG A 131 -9.63 -5.62 5.68
C ARG A 131 -10.18 -6.13 7.01
N HIS A 132 -9.85 -7.36 7.36
CA HIS A 132 -10.15 -7.92 8.68
C HIS A 132 -8.85 -8.23 9.42
#